data_AF-A0A9D2R8D5-F1
#
_entry.id   AF-A0A9D2R8D5-F1
#
_cell.length_a   1.000
_cell.length_b   1.000
_cell.length_c   1.000
_cell.angle_alpha   90.00
_cell.angle_beta   90.00
_cell.angle_gamma   90.00
#
_symmetry.space_group_name_H-M   'P 1'
#
loop_
_entity.id
_entity.type
_entity.pdbx_description
1 polymer ?
#
loop_
_entity_poly.entity_id
_entity_poly.type
_entity_poly.pdbx_seq_one_letter_code
_entity_poly.pdbx_strand_id
1 'polypeptide(L)' 'MGITTFAAIDVGSYNVCMDIYEMSPRIGIRQIDEIRQRLEIGRDTYGKGKIAFDTASQLCHILKDFS' A
#
# COMPACT_ATOMS: atom_id res chain seq x y z
N MET A 1 -26.27 10.14 -8.85
CA MET A 1 -24.83 10.46 -8.82
C MET A 1 -24.13 9.32 -8.13
N GLY A 2 -23.23 8.63 -8.83
CA GLY A 2 -22.55 7.42 -8.34
C GLY A 2 -21.51 7.74 -7.27
N ILE A 3 -21.29 6.79 -6.37
CA ILE A 3 -20.12 6.78 -5.48
C ILE A 3 -18.95 6.27 -6.31
N THR A 4 -17.82 6.99 -6.29
CA THR A 4 -16.58 6.58 -6.93
C THR A 4 -15.66 5.98 -5.88
N THR A 5 -15.27 4.73 -6.03
CA THR A 5 -14.30 4.06 -5.15
C THR A 5 -12.89 4.17 -5.74
N PHE A 6 -11.89 4.46 -4.92
CA PHE A 6 -10.48 4.49 -5.31
C PHE A 6 -9.62 3.93 -4.17
N ALA A 7 -8.44 3.40 -4.51
CA ALA A 7 -7.48 2.89 -3.55
C ALA A 7 -6.17 3.68 -3.66
N ALA A 8 -5.52 3.94 -2.53
CA ALA A 8 -4.18 4.50 -2.44
C ALA A 8 -3.24 3.48 -1.82
N ILE A 9 -2.09 3.23 -2.45
CA ILE A 9 -1.08 2.30 -1.94
C ILE A 9 0.13 3.11 -1.48
N ASP A 10 0.50 2.95 -0.21
CA ASP A 10 1.72 3.50 0.40
C ASP A 10 2.74 2.38 0.64
N VAL A 11 3.98 2.61 0.21
CA VAL A 11 5.10 1.67 0.37
C VAL A 11 6.14 2.32 1.29
N GLY A 12 6.02 2.03 2.58
CA GLY A 12 6.93 2.50 3.60
C GLY A 12 8.13 1.59 3.81
N SER A 13 9.10 2.06 4.61
CA SER A 13 10.29 1.29 4.97
C SER A 13 9.99 0.07 5.86
N TYR A 14 8.81 0.00 6.48
CA TYR A 14 8.45 -1.08 7.40
C TYR A 14 7.11 -1.77 7.06
N ASN A 15 6.20 -1.04 6.41
CA ASN A 15 4.88 -1.56 6.04
C ASN A 15 4.52 -1.10 4.63
N VAL A 16 3.69 -1.91 3.98
CA VAL A 16 2.96 -1.56 2.77
C VAL A 16 1.48 -1.48 3.16
N CYS A 17 0.82 -0.37 2.83
CA CYS A 17 -0.58 -0.16 3.16
C CYS A 17 -1.39 0.13 1.89
N MET A 18 -2.61 -0.40 1.81
CA MET A 18 -3.63 0.01 0.85
C MET A 18 -4.81 0.58 1.61
N ASP A 19 -5.11 1.85 1.35
CA ASP A 19 -6.30 2.52 1.88
C ASP A 19 -7.35 2.61 0.78
N ILE A 20 -8.58 2.17 1.07
CA ILE A 20 -9.69 2.23 0.13
C ILE A 20 -10.61 3.38 0.54
N TYR A 21 -10.94 4.24 -0.41
CA TYR A 21 -11.75 5.43 -0.23
C TYR A 21 -12.94 5.44 -1.17
N GLU A 22 -14.02 6.07 -0.73
CA GLU A 22 -15.16 6.44 -1.53
C GLU A 22 -15.27 7.95 -1.64
N MET A 23 -15.61 8.44 -2.83
CA MET A 23 -15.87 9.85 -3.10
C MET A 23 -17.25 10.05 -3.71
N SER A 24 -17.99 11.01 -3.18
CA SER A 24 -19.19 11.53 -3.81
C SER A 24 -19.31 13.05 -3.62
N PRO A 25 -20.03 13.76 -4.51
CA PRO A 25 -20.16 15.22 -4.37
C PRO A 25 -20.91 15.67 -3.11
N ARG A 26 -21.66 14.77 -2.44
CA ARG A 26 -22.40 15.08 -1.22
C ARG A 26 -21.62 14.77 0.06
N ILE A 27 -20.85 13.69 0.06
CA ILE A 27 -20.17 13.15 1.25
C ILE A 27 -18.70 13.58 1.29
N GLY A 28 -18.13 14.00 0.16
CA GLY A 28 -16.70 14.25 0.02
C GLY A 28 -15.93 12.94 -0.09
N ILE A 29 -14.70 12.90 0.45
CA ILE A 29 -13.84 11.72 0.50
C ILE A 29 -14.02 11.02 1.86
N ARG A 30 -14.23 9.71 1.85
CA ARG A 30 -14.38 8.89 3.06
C ARG A 30 -13.56 7.62 2.92
N GLN A 31 -12.71 7.32 3.90
CA GLN A 31 -12.03 6.01 3.97
C GLN A 31 -13.05 4.93 4.34
N ILE A 32 -12.99 3.80 3.66
CA ILE A 32 -13.86 2.65 3.87
C ILE A 32 -13.13 1.40 4.35
N ASP A 33 -11.84 1.26 4.01
CA ASP A 33 -11.03 0.12 4.44
C ASP A 33 -9.52 0.47 4.47
N GLU A 34 -8.75 -0.34 5.19
CA GLU A 34 -7.29 -0.29 5.26
C GLU A 34 -6.72 -1.72 5.32
N ILE A 35 -5.83 -2.04 4.39
CA ILE A 35 -5.08 -3.29 4.38
C ILE A 35 -3.61 -2.96 4.64
N ARG A 36 -3.06 -3.49 5.74
CA ARG A 36 -1.66 -3.25 6.15
C ARG A 36 -0.87 -4.55 6.18
N GLN A 37 0.22 -4.60 5.44
CA GLN A 37 1.17 -5.71 5.40
C GLN A 37 2.54 -5.26 5.89
N ARG A 38 3.18 -6.06 6.75
CA ARG A 38 4.53 -5.77 7.24
C ARG A 38 5.56 -6.22 6.20
N LEU A 39 6.45 -5.31 5.81
CA LEU A 39 7.58 -5.60 4.93
C LEU A 39 8.76 -4.67 5.27
N GLU A 40 9.86 -5.25 5.77
CA GLU A 40 11.00 -4.50 6.29
C GLU A 40 11.99 -4.05 5.19
N ILE A 41 11.52 -3.28 4.21
CA ILE A 41 12.36 -2.72 3.13
C ILE A 41 13.54 -1.91 3.69
N GLY A 42 13.28 -1.18 4.78
CA GLY A 42 14.23 -0.34 5.50
C GLY A 42 15.45 -1.09 6.03
N ARG A 43 15.30 -2.37 6.37
CA ARG A 43 16.40 -3.19 6.89
C ARG A 43 17.48 -3.39 5.83
N ASP A 44 17.06 -3.70 4.60
CA ASP A 44 17.98 -3.89 3.48
C ASP A 44 18.55 -2.56 2.98
N THR A 45 17.73 -1.51 2.87
CA THR A 45 18.22 -0.21 2.40
C THR A 45 19.19 0.42 3.39
N TYR A 46 18.94 0.30 4.69
CA TYR A 46 19.89 0.78 5.71
C TYR A 46 21.16 -0.05 5.76
N GLY A 47 21.04 -1.38 5.75
CA GLY A 47 22.19 -2.28 5.91
C GLY A 47 23.07 -2.44 4.65
N LYS A 48 22.47 -2.41 3.46
CA LYS A 48 23.14 -2.72 2.18
C LYS A 48 23.12 -1.57 1.18
N GLY A 49 22.42 -0.47 1.48
CA GLY A 49 22.22 0.66 0.56
C GLY A 49 21.30 0.36 -0.63
N LYS A 50 20.65 -0.82 -0.65
CA LYS A 50 19.77 -1.27 -1.73
C LYS A 50 18.71 -2.22 -1.19
N ILE A 51 17.58 -2.30 -1.88
CA ILE A 51 16.54 -3.30 -1.59
C ILE A 51 17.05 -4.66 -2.06
N ALA A 52 17.00 -5.69 -1.21
CA ALA A 52 17.36 -7.04 -1.62
C ALA A 52 16.31 -7.63 -2.58
N PHE A 53 16.73 -8.55 -3.44
CA PHE A 53 15.85 -9.17 -4.41
C PHE A 53 14.66 -9.89 -3.75
N ASP A 54 14.90 -10.62 -2.66
CA ASP A 54 13.85 -11.35 -1.95
C ASP A 54 12.78 -10.40 -1.39
N THR A 55 13.20 -9.28 -0.80
CA THR A 55 12.31 -8.23 -0.28
C THR A 55 11.53 -7.55 -1.39
N ALA A 56 12.16 -7.30 -2.54
CA ALA A 56 11.48 -6.77 -3.73
C ALA A 56 10.48 -7.76 -4.31
N SER A 57 10.81 -9.06 -4.33
CA SER A 57 9.91 -10.13 -4.77
C SER A 57 8.69 -10.23 -3.84
N GLN A 58 8.90 -10.15 -2.54
CA GLN A 58 7.82 -10.14 -1.55
C GLN A 58 6.92 -8.91 -1.69
N LEU A 59 7.49 -7.72 -1.94
CA LEU A 59 6.72 -6.52 -2.28
C LEU A 59 5.83 -6.76 -3.51
N CYS A 60 6.39 -7.34 -4.58
CA CYS A 60 5.62 -7.67 -5.78
C CYS A 60 4.49 -8.68 -5.53
N HIS A 61 4.65 -9.62 -4.59
CA HIS A 61 3.56 -10.51 -4.18
C HIS A 61 2.48 -9.77 -3.42
N ILE A 62 2.82 -8.95 -2.43
CA ILE A 62 1.85 -8.13 -1.68
C ILE A 62 1.05 -7.23 -2.64
N LEU A 63 1.72 -6.56 -3.58
CA LEU A 63 1.05 -5.70 -4.55
C LEU A 63 0.16 -6.46 -5.55
N LYS A 64 0.42 -7.75 -5.79
CA LYS A 64 -0.44 -8.59 -6.62
C LYS A 64 -1.67 -9.06 -5.86
N ASP A 65 -1.55 -9.30 -4.56
CA ASP A 65 -2.68 -9.68 -3.69
C ASP A 65 -3.70 -8.52 -3.52
N PHE A 66 -3.29 -7.30 -3.87
CA PHE A 66 -4.12 -6.10 -3.89
C PHE A 66 -4.93 -5.90 -5.17
N SER A 67 -4.64 -6.66 -6.24
CA SER A 67 -5.32 -6.57 -7.54
C SER A 67 -6.45 -7.57 -7.67
#